data_AF-A0AAV4EPH1-F1
#
_entry.id   AF-A0AAV4EPH1-F1
#
_cell.length_a   1.000
_cell.length_b   1.000
_cell.length_c   1.000
_cell.angle_alpha   90.00
_cell.angle_beta   90.00
_cell.angle_gamma   90.00
#
_symmetry.space_group_name_H-M   'P 1'
#
loop_
_entity.id
_entity.type
_entity.pdbx_description
1 polymer ?
#
loop_
_entity_poly.entity_id
_entity_poly.type
_entity_poly.pdbx_seq_one_letter_code
_entity_poly.pdbx_strand_id
1 'polypeptide(L)'
;MILNIKYPTVIKNNALYQKTGETPISLTTLEARWRLFGHILRQAINTPPNVAMTKYFKTEGSKQRGRPKTSIVTTLRRDLKSQALTNYAVDVGHGP
;
A
#
# COMPACT_ATOMS: atom_id res chain seq x y z
N MET A 1 23.39 -41.07 -4.67
CA MET A 1 21.92 -41.15 -4.78
C MET A 1 21.35 -39.79 -4.39
N ILE A 2 20.97 -38.99 -5.39
CA ILE A 2 20.39 -37.65 -5.19
C ILE A 2 18.94 -37.83 -4.73
N LEU A 3 18.56 -37.21 -3.61
CA LEU A 3 17.22 -37.31 -3.01
C LEU A 3 16.15 -36.72 -3.93
N ASN A 4 15.30 -37.57 -4.50
CA ASN A 4 14.14 -37.23 -5.35
C ASN A 4 12.97 -36.67 -4.52
N ILE A 5 13.20 -35.55 -3.81
CA ILE A 5 12.16 -34.89 -3.02
C ILE A 5 11.34 -34.00 -3.95
N LYS A 6 10.07 -34.35 -4.13
CA LYS A 6 9.07 -33.54 -4.83
C LYS A 6 8.13 -32.93 -3.80
N TYR A 7 7.77 -31.66 -3.97
CA TYR A 7 6.74 -30.97 -3.19
C TYR A 7 5.46 -30.92 -4.04
N PRO A 8 4.56 -31.91 -3.95
CA PRO A 8 3.42 -32.04 -4.86
C PRO A 8 2.26 -31.08 -4.59
N THR A 9 2.35 -30.21 -3.58
CA THR A 9 1.25 -29.35 -3.17
C THR A 9 1.57 -27.87 -3.40
N VAL A 10 0.96 -27.29 -4.43
CA VAL A 10 0.92 -25.84 -4.64
C VAL A 10 -0.33 -25.30 -3.96
N ILE A 11 -0.15 -24.55 -2.87
CA ILE A 11 -1.24 -23.88 -2.15
C ILE A 11 -1.43 -22.49 -2.75
N LYS A 12 -2.69 -22.12 -3.07
CA LYS A 12 -3.01 -20.76 -3.52
C LYS A 12 -2.91 -19.79 -2.33
N ASN A 13 -2.36 -18.59 -2.56
CA ASN A 13 -2.17 -17.57 -1.52
C ASN A 13 -3.45 -17.27 -0.69
N ASN A 14 -4.63 -17.24 -1.32
CA ASN A 14 -5.89 -17.04 -0.60
C ASN A 14 -6.16 -18.17 0.43
N ALA A 15 -5.97 -19.42 0.04
CA ALA A 15 -6.13 -20.57 0.94
C ALA A 15 -5.08 -20.58 2.06
N LEU A 16 -3.88 -20.04 1.81
CA LEU A 16 -2.86 -19.86 2.84
C LEU A 16 -3.32 -18.82 3.88
N TYR A 17 -3.72 -17.62 3.43
CA TYR A 17 -4.17 -16.54 4.31
C TYR A 17 -5.40 -16.93 5.14
N GLN A 18 -6.35 -17.65 4.56
CA GLN A 18 -7.52 -18.17 5.28
C GLN A 18 -7.13 -19.16 6.38
N LYS A 19 -6.11 -19.99 6.16
CA LYS A 19 -5.65 -20.99 7.14
C LYS A 19 -4.83 -20.38 8.26
N THR A 20 -4.00 -19.39 7.96
CA THR A 20 -3.14 -18.75 8.95
C THR A 20 -3.83 -17.59 9.67
N GLY A 21 -4.96 -17.10 9.16
CA GLY A 21 -5.60 -15.87 9.65
C GLY A 21 -4.77 -14.62 9.37
N GLU A 22 -3.74 -14.74 8.51
CA GLU A 22 -2.80 -13.66 8.23
C GLU A 22 -3.29 -12.79 7.08
N THR A 23 -2.90 -11.52 7.11
CA THR A 23 -3.21 -10.58 6.03
C THR A 23 -2.05 -10.46 5.04
N PRO A 24 -2.33 -10.26 3.74
CA PRO A 24 -1.27 -10.00 2.78
C PRO A 24 -0.53 -8.71 3.15
N ILE A 25 0.80 -8.76 3.06
CA ILE A 25 1.69 -7.64 3.41
C ILE A 25 1.42 -6.36 2.60
N SER A 26 0.82 -6.50 1.43
CA SER A 26 0.38 -5.35 0.61
C SER A 26 -0.68 -4.52 1.32
N LEU A 27 -1.62 -5.14 2.04
CA LEU A 27 -2.67 -4.45 2.79
C LEU A 27 -2.10 -3.74 4.03
N THR A 28 -1.24 -4.42 4.79
CA THR A 28 -0.58 -3.81 5.95
C THR A 28 0.31 -2.64 5.55
N THR A 29 1.04 -2.77 4.43
CA THR A 29 1.85 -1.68 3.87
C THR A 29 0.98 -0.50 3.39
N LEU A 30 -0.20 -0.78 2.81
CA LEU A 30 -1.16 0.24 2.42
C LEU A 30 -1.66 0.99 3.66
N GLU A 31 -2.15 0.28 4.68
CA GLU A 31 -2.64 0.88 5.92
C GLU A 31 -1.56 1.74 6.60
N ALA A 32 -0.34 1.22 6.74
CA ALA A 32 0.77 1.95 7.34
C ALA A 32 1.09 3.26 6.59
N ARG A 33 1.02 3.23 5.25
CA ARG A 33 1.26 4.42 4.41
C ARG A 33 0.19 5.49 4.61
N TRP A 34 -1.08 5.10 4.68
CA TRP A 34 -2.19 6.01 4.96
C TRP A 34 -2.17 6.53 6.40
N ARG A 35 -1.78 5.70 7.38
CA ARG A 35 -1.55 6.14 8.76
C ARG A 35 -0.43 7.18 8.85
N LEU A 36 0.67 6.98 8.13
CA LEU A 36 1.76 7.97 8.05
C LEU A 36 1.29 9.28 7.42
N PHE A 37 0.49 9.21 6.36
CA PHE A 37 -0.09 10.40 5.75
C PHE A 37 -0.95 11.19 6.75
N GLY A 38 -1.87 10.51 7.44
CA GLY A 38 -2.69 11.13 8.48
C GLY A 38 -1.86 11.70 9.63
N HIS A 39 -0.77 11.03 10.01
CA HIS A 39 0.15 11.54 11.04
C HIS A 39 0.79 12.88 10.62
N ILE A 40 1.30 12.97 9.38
CA ILE A 40 1.90 14.21 8.85
C ILE A 40 0.89 15.36 8.83
N LEU A 41 -0.37 15.08 8.47
CA LEU A 41 -1.42 16.11 8.43
C LEU A 41 -1.83 16.62 9.81
N ARG A 42 -1.72 15.79 10.85
CA ARG A 42 -2.02 16.18 12.25
C ARG A 42 -0.86 16.89 12.93
N GLN A 43 0.35 16.84 12.37
CA GLN A 43 1.48 17.62 12.89
C GLN A 43 1.27 19.13 12.63
N ALA A 44 1.94 19.96 13.42
CA ALA A 44 1.89 21.41 13.26
C ALA A 44 2.28 21.84 11.82
N ILE A 45 1.65 22.90 11.33
CA ILE A 45 1.77 23.36 9.93
C ILE A 45 3.21 23.71 9.54
N ASN A 46 4.04 24.10 10.51
CA ASN A 46 5.43 24.50 10.28
C ASN A 46 6.44 23.35 10.40
N THR A 47 5.99 22.10 10.60
CA THR A 47 6.92 20.98 10.61
C THR A 47 7.42 20.67 9.19
N PRO A 48 8.70 20.28 9.01
CA PRO A 48 9.24 19.96 7.69
C PRO A 48 8.39 18.96 6.87
N PRO A 49 7.79 17.89 7.47
CA PRO A 49 6.90 17.00 6.74
C PRO A 49 5.62 17.67 6.25
N ASN A 50 4.98 18.51 7.07
CA ASN A 50 3.74 19.21 6.71
C ASN A 50 4.01 20.24 5.60
N VAL A 51 5.10 21.01 5.72
CA VAL A 51 5.52 21.98 4.70
C VAL A 51 5.83 21.28 3.37
N ALA A 52 6.55 20.15 3.39
CA ALA A 52 6.84 19.37 2.20
C ALA A 52 5.55 18.84 1.53
N MET A 53 4.60 18.38 2.34
CA MET A 53 3.31 17.89 1.87
C MET A 53 2.47 19.01 1.25
N THR A 54 2.37 20.14 1.93
CA THR A 54 1.71 21.34 1.45
C THR A 54 2.33 21.83 0.15
N LYS A 55 3.66 21.87 0.04
CA LYS A 55 4.37 22.26 -1.18
C LYS A 55 4.06 21.31 -2.34
N TYR A 56 4.03 20.01 -2.09
CA TYR A 56 3.70 19.03 -3.13
C TYR A 56 2.30 19.26 -3.72
N PHE A 57 1.30 19.58 -2.87
CA PHE A 57 -0.07 19.82 -3.34
C PHE A 57 -0.29 21.23 -3.92
N LYS A 58 0.41 22.26 -3.42
CA LYS A 58 0.29 23.64 -3.90
C LYS A 58 1.07 23.90 -5.18
N THR A 59 2.20 23.22 -5.39
CA THR A 59 3.09 23.50 -6.51
C THR A 59 2.73 22.65 -7.72
N GLU A 60 2.08 23.26 -8.71
CA GLU A 60 1.97 22.74 -10.10
C GLU A 60 3.30 22.89 -10.88
N GLY A 61 4.43 22.74 -10.18
CA GLY A 61 5.76 23.05 -10.70
C GLY A 61 6.35 21.95 -11.57
N SER A 62 7.30 22.35 -12.41
CA SER A 62 7.94 21.52 -13.44
C SER A 62 8.32 20.11 -12.93
N LYS A 63 7.84 19.10 -13.65
CA LYS A 63 8.19 17.70 -13.40
C LYS A 63 9.71 17.59 -13.49
N GLN A 64 10.35 17.06 -12.45
CA GLN A 64 11.78 16.74 -12.51
C GLN A 64 12.05 15.88 -13.75
N ARG A 65 13.01 16.29 -14.58
CA ARG A 65 13.39 15.56 -15.79
C ARG A 65 14.03 14.21 -15.38
N GLY A 66 13.54 13.11 -15.95
CA GLY A 66 14.00 11.75 -15.63
C GLY A 66 12.96 10.89 -14.91
N ARG A 67 13.38 9.75 -14.36
CA ARG A 67 12.49 8.81 -13.65
C ARG A 67 11.97 9.47 -12.37
N PRO A 68 10.64 9.61 -12.19
CA PRO A 68 10.08 10.16 -10.96
C PRO A 68 10.49 9.32 -9.76
N LYS A 69 11.03 9.97 -8.71
CA LYS A 69 11.30 9.30 -7.45
C LYS A 69 10.00 8.86 -6.79
N THR A 70 10.01 7.70 -6.15
CA THR A 70 8.88 7.24 -5.34
C THR A 70 8.80 8.09 -4.07
N SER A 71 7.73 8.88 -3.97
CA SER A 71 7.36 9.64 -2.78
C SER A 71 6.11 9.06 -2.15
N ILE A 72 5.86 9.40 -0.87
CA ILE A 72 4.61 9.02 -0.19
C ILE A 72 3.38 9.46 -1.01
N VAL A 73 3.37 10.68 -1.54
CA VAL A 73 2.21 11.19 -2.31
C VAL A 73 2.01 10.46 -3.63
N THR A 74 3.08 10.19 -4.38
CA THR A 74 2.96 9.45 -5.65
C THR A 74 2.46 8.03 -5.41
N THR A 75 2.83 7.44 -4.28
CA THR A 75 2.40 6.10 -3.90
C THR A 75 0.95 6.11 -3.43
N LEU A 76 0.53 7.07 -2.60
CA LEU A 76 -0.88 7.27 -2.23
C LEU A 76 -1.78 7.52 -3.46
N ARG A 77 -1.29 8.26 -4.46
CA ARG A 77 -2.02 8.46 -5.73
C ARG A 77 -2.18 7.16 -6.52
N ARG A 78 -1.18 6.26 -6.47
CA ARG A 78 -1.33 4.91 -7.06
C ARG A 78 -2.30 4.08 -6.24
N ASP A 79 -2.23 4.16 -4.91
CA ASP A 79 -3.13 3.45 -4.01
C ASP A 79 -4.59 3.82 -4.29
N LEU A 80 -4.90 5.11 -4.42
CA LEU A 80 -6.25 5.57 -4.81
C LEU A 80 -6.69 5.01 -6.17
N LYS A 81 -5.79 4.98 -7.15
CA LYS A 81 -6.08 4.41 -8.47
C LYS A 81 -6.30 2.89 -8.41
N SER A 82 -5.55 2.18 -7.56
CA SER A 82 -5.71 0.73 -7.38
C SER A 82 -6.87 0.38 -6.46
N GLN A 83 -7.22 1.24 -5.49
CA GLN A 83 -8.30 1.00 -4.54
C GLN A 83 -9.68 1.25 -5.14
N ALA A 84 -9.77 2.04 -6.22
CA ALA A 84 -10.93 2.03 -7.11
C ALA A 84 -11.24 0.61 -7.68
N LEU A 85 -10.32 -0.36 -7.52
CA LEU A 85 -10.48 -1.75 -7.91
C LEU A 85 -10.58 -2.73 -6.70
N THR A 86 -10.44 -2.26 -5.45
CA THR A 86 -10.48 -3.12 -4.23
C THR A 86 -11.72 -2.92 -3.35
N ASN A 87 -12.74 -2.19 -3.81
CA ASN A 87 -14.07 -2.35 -3.21
C ASN A 87 -14.57 -3.81 -3.34
N TYR A 88 -13.98 -4.58 -4.28
CA TYR A 88 -14.18 -6.01 -4.46
C TYR A 88 -13.81 -6.90 -3.25
N ALA A 89 -13.03 -6.41 -2.28
CA ALA A 89 -12.62 -7.19 -1.09
C ALA A 89 -13.55 -7.01 0.12
N VAL A 90 -14.41 -5.98 0.13
CA VAL A 90 -15.43 -5.78 1.17
C VAL A 90 -16.66 -6.67 0.91
N ASP A 91 -16.87 -7.09 -0.34
CA ASP A 91 -17.97 -7.99 -0.72
C ASP A 91 -17.66 -9.49 -0.49
N VAL A 92 -16.42 -9.85 -0.09
CA VAL A 92 -16.03 -11.23 0.22
C VAL A 92 -15.91 -11.46 1.72
N GLY A 93 -17.04 -11.70 2.37
CA GLY A 93 -17.08 -12.52 3.58
C GLY A 93 -17.53 -11.82 4.86
N HIS A 94 -18.78 -11.36 4.87
CA HIS A 94 -19.60 -11.43 6.08
C HIS A 94 -20.64 -12.54 5.91
N GLY A 95 -20.55 -13.56 6.75
CA GLY A 95 -21.45 -14.71 6.89
C GLY A 95 -20.72 -15.80 7.69
N PRO A 96 -21.35 -16.48 8.67
CA PRO A 96 -22.79 -16.62 8.93
C PRO A 96 -23.44 -15.47 9.70
#